data_AF-A0A258M076-F1
#
_entry.id   AF-A0A258M076-F1
#
_cell.length_a   1.000
_cell.length_b   1.000
_cell.length_c   1.000
_cell.angle_alpha   90.00
_cell.angle_beta   90.00
_cell.angle_gamma   90.00
#
_symmetry.space_group_name_H-M   'P 1'
#
loop_
_entity.id
_entity.type
_entity.pdbx_description
1 polymer ?
#
loop_
_entity_poly.entity_id
_entity_poly.type
_entity_poly.pdbx_seq_one_letter_code
_entity_poly.pdbx_strand_id
1 'polypeptide(L)'
;MLTRKQYDLLRFIHERLKETGVPPSFDEMKEALDLRSKSGIHRLITALEERGFIRRLPNRARALEVVRLPDSVAPGLGTSRNKGFSPSIIEGSLGRVRP
;
A
#
# COMPACT_ATOMS: atom_id res chain seq x y z
N MET A 1 -5.99 5.90 -2.25
CA MET A 1 -5.97 6.46 -3.62
C MET A 1 -4.52 6.77 -4.01
N LEU A 2 -4.01 6.21 -5.10
CA LEU A 2 -2.65 6.49 -5.58
C LEU A 2 -2.61 7.77 -6.41
N THR A 3 -1.52 8.51 -6.34
CA THR A 3 -1.22 9.55 -7.35
C THR A 3 -0.74 8.90 -8.64
N ARG A 4 -0.81 9.63 -9.76
CA ARG A 4 -0.34 9.12 -11.06
C ARG A 4 1.10 8.60 -11.01
N LYS A 5 2.03 9.38 -10.43
CA LYS A 5 3.43 8.96 -10.24
C LYS A 5 3.60 7.73 -9.33
N GLN A 6 2.73 7.55 -8.34
CA GLN A 6 2.77 6.35 -7.49
C GLN A 6 2.28 5.12 -8.25
N TYR A 7 1.23 5.27 -9.05
CA TYR A 7 0.73 4.21 -9.92
C TYR A 7 1.79 3.81 -10.96
N ASP A 8 2.38 4.79 -11.64
CA ASP A 8 3.42 4.58 -12.66
C ASP A 8 4.63 3.85 -12.07
N LEU A 9 5.08 4.26 -10.87
CA LEU A 9 6.17 3.58 -10.15
C LEU A 9 5.82 2.13 -9.81
N LEU A 10 4.62 1.89 -9.28
CA LEU A 10 4.18 0.56 -8.88
C LEU A 10 4.09 -0.38 -10.09
N ARG A 11 3.53 0.11 -11.20
CA ARG A 11 3.46 -0.63 -12.46
C ARG A 11 4.85 -0.92 -13.02
N PHE A 12 5.74 0.07 -13.02
CA PHE A 12 7.12 -0.12 -13.47
C PHE A 12 7.85 -1.20 -12.68
N ILE A 13 7.76 -1.18 -11.34
CA ILE A 13 8.36 -2.22 -10.50
C ILE A 13 7.78 -3.61 -10.84
N HIS A 14 6.46 -3.70 -11.04
CA HIS A 14 5.78 -4.95 -11.35
C HIS A 14 6.24 -5.54 -12.69
N GLU A 15 6.24 -4.76 -13.77
CA GLU A 15 6.68 -5.23 -15.09
C GLU A 15 8.16 -5.68 -15.05
N ARG A 16 9.03 -4.91 -14.37
CA ARG A 16 10.44 -5.28 -14.24
C ARG A 16 10.66 -6.58 -13.46
N LEU A 17 9.89 -6.81 -12.40
CA LEU A 17 9.89 -8.08 -11.68
C LEU A 17 9.41 -9.23 -12.57
N LYS A 18 8.41 -9.00 -13.41
CA LYS A 18 7.87 -10.01 -14.33
C LYS A 18 8.84 -10.36 -15.47
N GLU A 19 9.55 -9.37 -16.00
CA GLU A 19 10.49 -9.54 -17.10
C GLU A 19 11.83 -10.13 -16.65
N THR A 20 12.39 -9.63 -15.55
CA THR A 20 13.77 -9.91 -15.14
C THR A 20 13.88 -10.75 -13.87
N GLY A 21 12.78 -10.93 -13.14
CA GLY A 21 12.78 -11.59 -11.83
C GLY A 21 13.44 -10.77 -10.71
N VAL A 22 14.00 -9.60 -11.03
CA VAL A 22 14.70 -8.73 -10.09
C VAL A 22 14.06 -7.35 -10.03
N PRO A 23 13.87 -6.77 -8.84
CA PRO A 23 13.30 -5.44 -8.73
C PRO A 23 14.30 -4.38 -9.20
N PRO A 24 13.81 -3.30 -9.84
CA PRO A 24 14.65 -2.23 -10.33
C PRO A 24 15.32 -1.47 -9.18
N SER A 25 16.49 -0.92 -9.45
CA SER A 25 17.24 -0.06 -8.54
C SER A 25 16.57 1.31 -8.38
N PHE A 26 16.96 2.04 -7.33
CA PHE A 26 16.48 3.40 -7.09
C PHE A 26 16.80 4.35 -8.25
N ASP A 27 17.95 4.16 -8.90
CA ASP A 27 18.38 5.00 -10.01
C ASP A 27 17.60 4.67 -11.29
N GLU A 28 17.37 3.38 -11.59
CA GLU A 28 16.49 2.96 -12.71
C GLU A 28 15.06 3.48 -12.53
N MET A 29 14.51 3.40 -11.31
CA MET A 29 13.17 3.95 -11.03
C MET A 29 13.14 5.47 -11.19
N LYS A 30 14.19 6.17 -10.77
CA LYS A 30 14.30 7.62 -10.93
C LYS A 30 14.29 8.02 -12.41
N GLU A 31 15.06 7.31 -13.22
CA GLU A 31 15.16 7.54 -14.67
C GLU A 31 13.84 7.22 -15.37
N ALA A 32 13.20 6.10 -15.05
CA ALA A 32 11.93 5.71 -15.65
C ALA A 32 10.77 6.70 -15.39
N LEU A 33 10.82 7.42 -14.25
CA LEU A 33 9.81 8.41 -13.85
C LEU A 33 10.24 9.86 -14.11
N ASP A 34 11.36 10.08 -14.79
CA ASP A 34 11.96 11.38 -15.07
C ASP A 34 12.04 12.28 -13.81
N LEU A 35 12.54 11.72 -12.71
CA LEU A 35 12.66 12.46 -11.46
C LEU A 35 14.03 13.14 -11.35
N ARG A 36 14.00 14.41 -10.94
CA ARG A 36 15.21 15.23 -10.76
C ARG A 36 16.11 14.76 -9.61
N SER A 37 15.59 14.01 -8.63
CA SER A 37 16.35 13.63 -7.44
C SER A 37 15.99 12.26 -6.86
N LYS A 38 16.97 11.65 -6.19
CA LYS A 38 16.82 10.36 -5.49
C LYS A 38 15.82 10.44 -4.34
N SER A 39 15.79 11.57 -3.62
CA SER A 39 14.82 11.83 -2.55
C SER A 39 13.36 11.74 -3.03
N GLY A 40 13.09 12.10 -4.29
CA GLY A 40 11.76 11.94 -4.90
C GLY A 40 11.30 10.48 -4.95
N ILE A 41 12.18 9.57 -5.37
CA ILE A 41 11.90 8.13 -5.37
C ILE A 41 11.72 7.61 -3.95
N HIS A 42 12.59 8.00 -3.01
CA HIS A 42 12.44 7.58 -1.61
C HIS A 42 11.06 7.93 -1.05
N ARG A 43 10.57 9.15 -1.31
CA ARG A 43 9.23 9.57 -0.86
C ARG A 43 8.11 8.72 -1.48
N LEU A 44 8.22 8.39 -2.76
CA LEU A 44 7.21 7.57 -3.44
C LEU A 44 7.21 6.13 -2.92
N ILE A 45 8.39 5.53 -2.74
CA ILE A 45 8.56 4.18 -2.19
C ILE A 45 8.00 4.12 -0.76
N THR A 46 8.38 5.05 0.13
CA THR A 46 7.84 5.10 1.49
C THR A 46 6.32 5.20 1.49
N ALA A 47 5.74 6.05 0.64
CA ALA A 47 4.28 6.18 0.57
C ALA A 47 3.58 4.91 0.04
N LEU A 48 4.20 4.18 -0.90
CA LEU A 48 3.67 2.90 -1.38
C LEU A 48 3.79 1.79 -0.31
N GLU A 49 4.86 1.83 0.47
CA GLU A 49 5.13 0.90 1.58
C GLU A 49 4.14 1.08 2.73
N GLU A 50 3.95 2.32 3.19
CA GLU A 50 2.97 2.68 4.24
C GLU A 50 1.54 2.28 3.86
N ARG A 51 1.21 2.32 2.56
CA ARG A 51 -0.09 1.91 2.03
C ARG A 51 -0.20 0.42 1.73
N GLY A 52 0.87 -0.35 1.92
CA GLY A 52 0.92 -1.79 1.72
C GLY A 52 0.78 -2.22 0.26
N PHE A 53 1.27 -1.42 -0.68
CA PHE A 53 1.43 -1.84 -2.09
C PHE A 53 2.76 -2.54 -2.31
N ILE A 54 3.79 -2.13 -1.57
CA ILE A 54 5.13 -2.75 -1.60
C ILE A 54 5.60 -3.05 -0.19
N ARG A 55 6.56 -3.97 -0.05
CA ARG A 55 7.29 -4.22 1.19
C ARG A 55 8.79 -4.27 0.92
N ARG A 56 9.58 -3.82 1.90
CA ARG A 56 11.03 -4.02 1.90
C ARG A 56 11.37 -5.33 2.60
N LEU A 57 12.26 -6.12 2.01
CA LEU A 57 12.82 -7.29 2.68
C LEU A 57 14.12 -6.90 3.40
N PRO A 58 14.28 -7.26 4.68
CA PRO A 58 15.52 -7.00 5.40
C PRO A 58 16.69 -7.76 4.79
N ASN A 59 17.90 -7.21 4.95
CA ASN A 59 19.18 -7.86 4.63
C ASN A 59 19.43 -8.18 3.14
N ARG A 60 18.76 -7.51 2.20
CA ARG A 60 19.04 -7.66 0.76
C ARG A 60 19.15 -6.29 0.08
N ALA A 61 20.19 -6.11 -0.74
CA ALA A 61 20.21 -5.03 -1.71
C ALA A 61 19.11 -5.30 -2.74
N ARG A 62 18.30 -4.28 -3.09
CA ARG A 62 17.16 -4.41 -4.02
C ARG A 62 16.09 -5.40 -3.54
N ALA A 63 15.64 -5.26 -2.30
CA ALA A 63 14.62 -6.12 -1.73
C ALA A 63 13.26 -5.41 -1.70
N LEU A 64 12.71 -5.11 -2.88
CA LEU A 64 11.36 -4.59 -3.02
C LEU A 64 10.46 -5.67 -3.60
N GLU A 65 9.36 -5.93 -2.91
CA GLU A 65 8.34 -6.87 -3.37
C GLU A 65 7.01 -6.14 -3.53
N VAL A 66 6.34 -6.35 -4.66
CA VAL A 66 4.99 -5.85 -4.92
C VAL A 66 4.00 -6.78 -4.25
N VAL A 67 3.30 -6.27 -3.23
CA VAL A 67 2.33 -7.04 -2.44
C VAL A 67 0.95 -7.02 -3.10
N ARG A 68 0.57 -5.88 -3.70
CA ARG A 68 -0.75 -5.67 -4.31
C ARG A 68 -0.64 -4.76 -5.53
N LEU A 69 -1.37 -5.11 -6.59
CA LEU A 69 -1.56 -4.22 -7.75
C LEU A 69 -2.85 -3.42 -7.61
N PRO A 70 -2.87 -2.17 -8.08
CA PRO A 70 -4.06 -1.33 -8.04
C PRO A 70 -5.17 -1.85 -8.95
N ASP A 71 -4.84 -2.61 -10.00
CA ASP A 71 -5.83 -3.22 -10.90
C ASP A 71 -6.64 -4.35 -10.23
N SER A 72 -6.13 -4.93 -9.14
CA SER A 72 -6.92 -5.84 -8.28
C SER A 72 -7.87 -5.11 -7.34
N VAL A 73 -7.81 -3.78 -7.30
CA VAL A 73 -8.80 -2.93 -6.63
C VAL A 73 -9.84 -2.53 -7.67
N ALA A 74 -10.57 -3.53 -8.18
CA ALA A 74 -11.96 -3.27 -8.52
C ALA A 74 -12.59 -2.59 -7.28
N PRO A 75 -13.23 -1.41 -7.41
CA PRO A 75 -13.93 -0.79 -6.30
C PRO A 75 -15.13 -1.67 -5.96
N GLY A 76 -14.92 -2.74 -5.17
CA GLY A 76 -15.98 -3.71 -4.92
C GLY A 76 -15.64 -4.96 -4.11
N LEU A 77 -14.38 -5.42 -3.98
CA LEU A 77 -14.10 -6.61 -3.17
C LEU A 77 -13.20 -6.31 -1.97
N GLY A 78 -13.85 -6.14 -0.83
CA GLY A 78 -13.20 -6.10 0.47
C GLY A 78 -12.60 -7.45 0.84
N THR A 79 -11.43 -7.41 1.48
CA THR A 79 -11.08 -8.34 2.57
C THR A 79 -10.04 -7.67 3.46
N SER A 80 -10.51 -7.33 4.67
CA SER A 80 -9.81 -7.25 5.96
C SER A 80 -8.52 -6.40 6.02
N ARG A 81 -8.51 -5.25 6.70
CA ARG A 81 -8.69 -5.13 8.16
C ARG A 81 -9.18 -3.71 8.53
N ASN A 82 -10.48 -3.45 8.37
CA ASN A 82 -11.13 -2.52 9.30
C ASN A 82 -11.60 -3.38 10.47
N LYS A 83 -10.79 -3.39 11.53
CA LYS A 83 -11.19 -3.91 12.83
C LYS A 83 -12.40 -3.06 13.27
N GLY A 84 -13.60 -3.61 13.05
CA GLY A 84 -14.85 -3.01 13.49
C GLY A 84 -14.77 -2.74 14.99
N PHE A 85 -14.89 -1.48 15.37
CA PHE A 85 -15.26 -1.13 16.72
C PHE A 85 -16.78 -1.21 16.77
N SER A 86 -17.30 -2.33 17.27
CA SER A 86 -18.72 -2.53 17.54
C SER A 86 -18.93 -2.44 19.06
N PRO A 87 -19.13 -1.25 19.62
CA PRO A 87 -19.45 -1.13 21.03
C PRO A 87 -20.87 -1.65 21.25
N SER A 88 -20.99 -2.74 22.02
CA SER A 88 -22.29 -3.24 22.48
C SER A 88 -22.81 -2.30 23.56
N ILE A 89 -23.89 -1.56 23.27
CA ILE A 89 -24.61 -0.77 24.26
C ILE A 89 -25.45 -1.74 25.10
N ILE A 90 -25.17 -1.82 26.40
CA ILE A 90 -26.02 -2.52 27.36
C ILE A 90 -27.16 -1.56 27.71
N GLU A 91 -28.37 -1.78 27.19
CA GLU A 91 -29.56 -1.06 27.65
C GLU A 91 -29.87 -1.48 29.09
N GLY A 92 -29.51 -0.61 30.04
CA GLY A 92 -29.92 -0.74 31.42
C GLY A 92 -31.44 -0.61 31.52
N SER A 93 -32.11 -1.68 31.93
CA SER A 93 -33.52 -1.62 32.35
C SER A 93 -33.60 -0.82 33.65
N LEU A 94 -33.76 0.51 33.53
CA LEU A 94 -34.12 1.36 34.66
C LEU A 94 -35.50 0.92 35.14
N GLY A 95 -35.52 0.37 36.36
CA GLY A 95 -36.70 -0.20 36.99
C GLY A 95 -37.88 0.76 36.97
N ARG A 96 -39.03 0.25 36.50
CA ARG A 96 -40.31 0.89 36.75
C ARG A 96 -40.50 1.00 38.27
N VAL A 97 -40.49 2.22 38.77
CA VAL A 97 -41.10 2.56 40.06
C VAL A 97 -42.58 2.20 39.95
N ARG A 98 -43.04 1.29 40.81
CA ARG A 98 -44.48 1.01 40.99
C ARG A 98 -45.05 1.93 42.08
N PRO A 99 -46.33 2.33 41.96
CA PRO A 99 -46.97 3.33 42.81
C PRO A 99 -47.17 2.86 44.26
#